data_AF-A0A160IMK8-F1
#
_entry.id   AF-A0A160IMK8-F1
#
_cell.length_a   1.000
_cell.length_b   1.000
_cell.length_c   1.000
_cell.angle_alpha   90.00
_cell.angle_beta   90.00
_cell.angle_gamma   90.00
#
_symmetry.space_group_name_H-M   'P 1'
#
loop_
_entity.id
_entity.type
_entity.pdbx_description
1 polymer ?
#
loop_
_entity_poly.entity_id
_entity_poly.type
_entity_poly.pdbx_seq_one_letter_code
_entity_poly.pdbx_strand_id
1 'polypeptide(L)'
;MNRKFLKSFFTYNNPIERYQNIKPLMTKAGYKATHPSGNGIPQSKENVSSSISNIKLFKHQVSKSEIEFLNEFKISTNYNSVGSTERMVVKTELVYVEGVGWRVNDIYVV
;
A
#
# COMPACT_ATOMS: atom_id res chain seq x y z
N MET A 1 -4.17 -0.87 -11.40
CA MET A 1 -3.32 -1.56 -10.40
C MET A 1 -3.01 -0.67 -9.20
N ASN A 2 -2.24 0.42 -9.36
CA ASN A 2 -1.82 1.30 -8.25
C ASN A 2 -2.96 1.76 -7.30
N ARG A 3 -4.04 2.37 -7.83
CA ARG A 3 -5.20 2.77 -7.00
C ARG A 3 -5.82 1.62 -6.21
N LYS A 4 -5.88 0.42 -6.78
CA LYS A 4 -6.41 -0.78 -6.12
C LYS A 4 -5.49 -1.17 -4.97
N PHE A 5 -4.18 -1.18 -5.22
CA PHE A 5 -3.17 -1.42 -4.18
C PHE A 5 -3.26 -0.41 -3.03
N LEU A 6 -3.31 0.90 -3.30
CA LEU A 6 -3.42 1.91 -2.23
C LEU A 6 -4.64 1.69 -1.34
N LYS A 7 -5.80 1.40 -1.94
CA LYS A 7 -7.01 1.09 -1.16
C LYS A 7 -6.82 -0.17 -0.33
N SER A 8 -6.25 -1.23 -0.89
CA SER A 8 -6.00 -2.48 -0.15
C SER A 8 -4.91 -2.35 0.92
N PHE A 9 -3.94 -1.44 0.75
CA PHE A 9 -2.83 -1.24 1.68
C PHE A 9 -3.22 -0.33 2.84
N PHE A 10 -3.95 0.76 2.58
CA PHE A 10 -4.25 1.78 3.59
C PHE A 10 -5.69 1.76 4.10
N THR A 11 -6.57 0.94 3.53
CA THR A 11 -7.92 0.72 4.06
C THR A 11 -8.05 -0.68 4.63
N TYR A 12 -8.20 -0.79 5.95
CA TYR A 12 -8.31 -2.06 6.67
C TYR A 12 -8.94 -1.86 8.05
N ASN A 13 -9.60 -2.88 8.58
CA ASN A 13 -10.14 -2.86 9.95
C ASN A 13 -9.16 -3.45 10.96
N ASN A 14 -8.20 -4.25 10.48
CA ASN A 14 -7.07 -4.74 11.26
C ASN A 14 -5.82 -4.87 10.37
N PRO A 15 -4.60 -4.83 10.93
CA PRO A 15 -3.37 -4.94 10.15
C PRO A 15 -3.18 -6.26 9.39
N ILE A 16 -3.84 -7.35 9.80
CA ILE A 16 -3.70 -8.67 9.14
C ILE A 16 -4.39 -8.66 7.77
N GLU A 17 -5.61 -8.10 7.70
CA GLU A 17 -6.38 -7.94 6.46
C GLU A 17 -5.58 -7.21 5.39
N ARG A 18 -4.84 -6.16 5.77
CA ARG A 18 -3.96 -5.42 4.86
C ARG A 18 -3.04 -6.37 4.08
N TYR A 19 -2.31 -7.23 4.77
CA TYR A 19 -1.33 -8.11 4.14
C TYR A 19 -2.00 -9.17 3.24
N GLN A 20 -3.14 -9.72 3.67
CA GLN A 20 -3.91 -10.66 2.85
C GLN A 20 -4.40 -9.99 1.55
N ASN A 21 -4.86 -8.75 1.64
CA ASN A 21 -5.44 -8.00 0.52
C ASN A 21 -4.40 -7.53 -0.50
N ILE A 22 -3.18 -7.20 -0.06
CA ILE A 22 -2.13 -6.70 -0.96
C ILE A 22 -1.32 -7.82 -1.61
N LYS A 23 -1.25 -9.01 -1.00
CA LYS A 23 -0.48 -10.15 -1.52
C LYS A 23 -0.71 -10.45 -3.02
N PRO A 24 -1.95 -10.49 -3.56
CA PRO A 24 -2.16 -10.75 -5.00
C PRO A 24 -1.81 -9.55 -5.90
N LEU A 25 -1.58 -8.36 -5.33
CA LEU A 25 -1.33 -7.12 -6.06
C LEU A 25 0.16 -6.79 -6.19
N MET A 26 1.00 -7.46 -5.42
CA MET A 26 2.43 -7.20 -5.35
C MET A 26 3.27 -8.28 -6.02
N THR A 27 4.53 -7.95 -6.33
CA THR A 27 5.55 -8.96 -6.60
C THR A 27 5.93 -9.68 -5.29
N LYS A 28 6.57 -10.85 -5.39
CA LYS A 28 7.07 -11.56 -4.19
C LYS A 28 8.07 -10.69 -3.40
N ALA A 29 8.94 -9.99 -4.11
CA ALA A 29 9.93 -9.08 -3.52
C ALA A 29 9.26 -7.89 -2.82
N GLY A 30 8.34 -7.20 -3.51
CA GLY A 30 7.62 -6.08 -2.94
C GLY A 30 6.78 -6.45 -1.73
N TYR A 31 6.10 -7.60 -1.79
CA TYR A 31 5.35 -8.09 -0.64
C TYR A 31 6.27 -8.31 0.58
N LYS A 32 7.45 -8.90 0.38
CA LYS A 32 8.43 -9.10 1.45
C LYS A 32 8.91 -7.77 2.04
N ALA A 33 9.15 -6.76 1.19
CA ALA A 33 9.59 -5.43 1.63
C ALA A 33 8.58 -4.71 2.53
N THR A 34 7.29 -5.01 2.41
CA THR A 34 6.25 -4.39 3.26
C THR A 34 6.17 -4.96 4.69
N HIS A 35 6.93 -6.01 5.02
CA HIS A 35 6.90 -6.59 6.37
C HIS A 35 7.86 -5.83 7.29
N PRO A 36 7.40 -5.31 8.44
CA PRO A 36 8.29 -4.68 9.41
C PRO A 36 9.31 -5.69 9.96
N SER A 37 10.59 -5.42 9.73
CA SER A 37 11.78 -6.00 10.38
C SER A 37 11.76 -7.51 10.66
N GLY A 38 11.28 -8.33 9.73
CA GLY A 38 11.49 -9.80 9.75
C GLY A 38 10.69 -10.61 10.78
N ASN A 39 9.94 -9.98 11.68
CA ASN A 39 9.25 -10.66 12.80
C ASN A 39 7.81 -11.14 12.48
N GLY A 40 7.46 -11.25 11.19
CA GLY A 40 6.15 -11.69 10.74
C GLY A 40 5.06 -10.61 10.81
N ILE A 41 3.83 -10.97 10.43
CA ILE A 41 2.67 -10.06 10.50
C ILE A 41 2.37 -9.78 11.98
N PRO A 42 2.21 -8.51 12.41
CA PRO A 42 1.87 -8.18 13.78
C PRO A 42 0.64 -8.95 14.25
N GLN A 43 0.74 -9.69 15.35
CA GLN A 43 -0.39 -10.36 16.01
C GLN A 43 -1.22 -9.39 16.88
N SER A 44 -1.30 -8.10 16.51
CA SER A 44 -1.73 -7.06 17.43
C SER A 44 -3.16 -7.29 17.94
N LYS A 45 -3.32 -7.39 19.26
CA LYS A 45 -4.60 -7.33 19.99
C LYS A 45 -5.24 -5.93 19.96
N GLU A 46 -4.62 -4.99 19.27
CA GLU A 46 -4.99 -3.57 19.26
C GLU A 46 -5.96 -3.28 18.10
N ASN A 47 -7.02 -2.53 18.39
CA ASN A 47 -8.01 -2.14 17.41
C ASN A 47 -7.49 -0.95 16.60
N VAL A 48 -6.83 -1.26 15.49
CA VAL A 48 -6.31 -0.27 14.54
C VAL A 48 -7.02 -0.43 13.21
N SER A 49 -7.80 0.59 12.83
CA SER A 49 -8.41 0.69 11.51
C SER A 49 -7.90 1.91 10.77
N SER A 50 -7.90 1.85 9.45
CA SER A 50 -7.43 2.92 8.59
C SER A 50 -8.29 3.02 7.34
N SER A 51 -8.37 4.22 6.76
CA SER A 51 -9.00 4.47 5.47
C SER A 51 -8.33 5.63 4.74
N ILE A 52 -8.43 5.65 3.41
CA ILE A 52 -7.90 6.75 2.59
C ILE A 52 -8.98 7.45 1.77
N SER A 53 -8.80 8.76 1.59
CA SER A 53 -9.67 9.61 0.79
C SER A 53 -8.86 10.62 -0.03
N ASN A 54 -9.52 11.33 -0.94
CA ASN A 54 -8.92 12.41 -1.75
C ASN A 54 -7.66 11.98 -2.54
N ILE A 55 -7.68 10.75 -3.08
CA ILE A 55 -6.53 10.16 -3.77
C ILE A 55 -6.26 10.85 -5.11
N LYS A 56 -5.14 11.56 -5.18
CA LYS A 56 -4.51 12.07 -6.40
C LYS A 56 -3.33 11.18 -6.79
N LEU A 57 -3.20 10.90 -8.08
CA LEU A 57 -2.21 9.99 -8.64
C LEU A 57 -1.45 10.72 -9.74
N PHE A 58 -0.13 10.76 -9.63
CA PHE A 58 0.75 11.32 -10.65
C PHE A 58 1.57 10.18 -11.24
N LYS A 59 1.34 9.88 -12.52
CA LYS A 59 1.98 8.76 -13.21
C LYS A 59 3.26 9.22 -13.90
N HIS A 60 4.33 8.45 -13.74
CA HIS A 60 5.55 8.56 -14.54
C HIS A 60 5.85 7.21 -15.19
N GLN A 61 5.89 7.15 -16.52
CA GLN A 61 6.24 5.94 -17.25
C GLN A 61 7.77 5.89 -17.40
N VAL A 62 8.43 4.93 -16.76
CA VAL A 62 9.90 4.81 -16.78
C VAL A 62 10.36 4.04 -18.00
N SER A 63 9.72 2.90 -18.28
CA SER A 63 10.01 2.04 -19.44
C SER A 63 8.74 1.33 -19.91
N LYS A 64 8.80 0.45 -20.91
CA LYS A 64 7.63 -0.34 -21.34
C LYS A 64 7.09 -1.25 -20.22
N SER A 65 7.95 -1.66 -19.30
CA SER A 65 7.66 -2.62 -18.22
C SER A 65 7.67 -1.99 -16.83
N GLU A 66 7.89 -0.68 -16.69
CA GLU A 66 8.00 0.00 -15.39
C GLU A 66 7.21 1.30 -15.35
N ILE A 67 6.49 1.49 -14.25
CA ILE A 67 5.71 2.70 -13.96
C ILE A 67 5.95 3.11 -12.52
N GLU A 68 6.21 4.39 -12.31
CA GLU A 68 6.20 5.00 -10.99
C GLU A 68 4.94 5.84 -10.81
N PHE A 69 4.45 5.90 -9.57
CA PHE A 69 3.45 6.89 -9.19
C PHE A 69 3.90 7.63 -7.95
N LEU A 70 3.73 8.95 -7.97
CA LEU A 70 3.59 9.73 -6.75
C LEU A 70 2.09 9.76 -6.40
N ASN A 71 1.77 9.46 -5.15
CA ASN A 71 0.40 9.36 -4.68
C ASN A 71 0.20 10.31 -3.53
N GLU A 72 -0.82 11.15 -3.60
CA GLU A 72 -1.20 12.06 -2.52
C GLU A 72 -2.62 11.73 -2.07
N PHE A 73 -2.81 11.53 -0.77
CA PHE A 73 -4.13 11.24 -0.20
C PHE A 73 -4.20 11.67 1.26
N LYS A 74 -5.43 11.72 1.80
CA LYS A 74 -5.64 11.78 3.25
C LYS A 74 -5.76 10.37 3.79
N ILE A 75 -5.05 10.07 4.87
CA ILE A 75 -5.22 8.84 5.66
C ILE A 75 -5.93 9.20 6.96
N SER A 76 -6.94 8.42 7.32
CA SER A 76 -7.65 8.52 8.59
C SER A 76 -7.44 7.22 9.34
N THR A 77 -6.80 7.29 10.50
CA THR A 77 -6.47 6.14 11.34
C THR A 77 -7.26 6.24 12.63
N ASN A 78 -7.84 5.14 13.08
CA ASN A 78 -8.45 5.02 14.40
C ASN A 78 -7.66 3.99 15.20
N TYR A 79 -7.12 4.44 16.33
CA TYR A 79 -6.39 3.63 17.29
C TYR A 79 -7.11 3.69 18.63
N ASN A 80 -7.70 2.57 19.08
CA ASN A 80 -8.42 2.50 20.35
C ASN A 80 -9.46 3.64 20.54
N SER A 81 -10.24 3.93 19.49
CA SER A 81 -11.26 5.00 19.42
C SER A 81 -10.72 6.43 19.34
N VAL A 82 -9.40 6.62 19.31
CA VAL A 82 -8.78 7.91 19.04
C VAL A 82 -8.47 8.00 17.54
N GLY A 83 -9.12 8.93 16.85
CA GLY A 83 -8.95 9.16 15.42
C GLY A 83 -7.93 10.25 15.13
N SER A 84 -7.09 10.03 14.11
CA SER A 84 -6.27 11.07 13.49
C SER A 84 -6.51 11.11 11.99
N THR A 85 -6.22 12.25 11.36
CA THR A 85 -6.23 12.37 9.90
C THR A 85 -5.05 13.19 9.43
N GLU A 86 -4.29 12.62 8.50
CA GLU A 86 -3.04 13.19 8.01
C GLU A 86 -3.03 13.18 6.48
N ARG A 87 -2.23 14.05 5.87
CA ARG A 87 -1.97 14.01 4.42
C ARG A 87 -0.68 13.22 4.22
N MET A 88 -0.73 12.23 3.34
CA MET A 88 0.43 11.41 2.99
C MET A 88 0.81 11.62 1.54
N VAL A 89 2.12 11.56 1.28
CA VAL A 89 2.69 11.40 -0.06
C VAL A 89 3.47 10.09 -0.08
N VAL A 90 3.15 9.25 -1.05
CA VAL A 90 3.72 7.90 -1.17
C VAL A 90 4.14 7.66 -2.61
N LYS A 91 5.37 7.18 -2.81
CA LYS A 91 5.82 6.64 -4.09
C LYS A 91 5.46 5.17 -4.18
N THR A 92 4.96 4.73 -5.32
CA THR A 92 4.79 3.29 -5.63
C THR A 92 5.45 2.97 -6.96
N GLU A 93 6.11 1.83 -7.01
CA GLU A 93 6.77 1.33 -8.22
C GLU A 93 6.04 0.09 -8.71
N LEU A 94 5.70 0.05 -10.00
CA LEU A 94 5.01 -1.06 -10.63
C LEU A 94 5.88 -1.64 -11.74
N VAL A 95 5.93 -2.96 -11.80
CA VAL A 95 6.59 -3.73 -12.86
C VAL A 95 5.58 -4.60 -13.59
N TYR A 96 5.74 -4.75 -14.90
CA TYR A 96 4.95 -5.68 -15.69
C TYR A 96 5.56 -7.07 -15.58
N VAL A 97 4.79 -8.04 -15.09
CA VAL A 97 5.19 -9.45 -15.03
C VAL A 97 4.49 -10.20 -16.16
N GLU A 98 5.26 -10.83 -17.04
CA GLU A 98 4.72 -11.60 -18.16
C GLU A 98 3.76 -12.71 -17.67
N GLY A 99 2.65 -12.90 -18.39
CA GLY A 99 1.57 -13.85 -18.01
C GLY A 99 0.74 -13.44 -16.79
N VAL A 100 1.08 -12.36 -16.07
CA VAL A 100 0.46 -11.96 -14.80
C VAL A 100 -0.06 -10.51 -14.83
N GLY A 101 0.60 -9.65 -15.60
CA GLY A 101 0.32 -8.22 -15.71
C GLY A 101 1.06 -7.37 -14.69
N TRP A 102 0.67 -6.10 -14.58
CA TRP A 102 1.27 -5.13 -13.65
C TRP A 102 1.16 -5.58 -12.20
N ARG A 103 2.26 -5.47 -11.44
CA ARG A 103 2.31 -5.72 -9.99
C ARG A 103 3.11 -4.62 -9.30
N VAL A 104 2.74 -4.31 -8.07
CA VAL A 104 3.50 -3.36 -7.25
C VAL A 104 4.79 -4.04 -6.79
N ASN A 105 5.91 -3.43 -7.16
CA ASN A 105 7.24 -3.88 -6.79
C ASN A 105 7.71 -3.22 -5.49
N ASP A 106 7.33 -1.98 -5.24
CA ASP A 106 7.70 -1.32 -3.98
C ASP A 106 6.78 -0.13 -3.63
N ILE A 107 6.88 0.31 -2.38
CA ILE A 107 6.15 1.44 -1.79
C ILE A 107 7.02 2.16 -0.77
N TYR A 108 7.09 3.48 -0.85
CA TYR A 108 7.84 4.33 0.09
C TYR A 108 7.06 5.57 0.46
N VAL A 109 7.17 6.00 1.72
CA VAL A 109 6.76 7.35 2.13
C VAL A 109 7.82 8.33 1.63
N VAL A 110 7.38 9.49 1.12
CA VAL A 110 8.26 10.56 0.63
C VAL A 110 8.46 11.61 1.71
#